data_AF-A0A1G3CDW2-F1
#
_entry.id   AF-A0A1G3CDW2-F1
#
_cell.length_a   1.000
_cell.length_b   1.000
_cell.length_c   1.000
_cell.angle_alpha   90.00
_cell.angle_beta   90.00
_cell.angle_gamma   90.00
#
_symmetry.space_group_name_H-M   'P 1'
#
loop_
_entity.id
_entity.type
_entity.pdbx_description
1 polymer ?
#
loop_
_entity_poly.entity_id
_entity_poly.type
_entity_poly.pdbx_seq_one_letter_code
_entity_poly.pdbx_strand_id
1 'polypeptide(L)'
;MKNWYKDYEPKPIDTSKVKLSSEILELTELLAKNAHDIWAQQRISDGWRWGAKRNDARKEHPNLIPYEELTEPEKDYGRKMVLLTLKAILALGYRIEMPK
;
A
#
# COMPACT_ATOMS: atom_id res chain seq x y z
N MET A 1 5.17 7.63 31.09
CA MET A 1 4.80 7.40 29.68
C MET A 1 6.06 6.99 28.92
N LYS A 2 6.01 5.92 28.10
CA LYS A 2 7.14 5.47 27.28
C LYS A 2 7.38 6.47 26.13
N ASN A 3 8.62 6.91 25.91
CA ASN A 3 8.99 7.84 24.83
C ASN A 3 9.22 7.09 23.52
N TRP A 4 8.17 6.48 22.97
CA TRP A 4 8.25 5.65 21.77
C TRP A 4 8.91 6.34 20.57
N TYR A 5 8.81 7.67 20.44
CA TYR A 5 9.44 8.41 19.34
C TYR A 5 10.98 8.48 19.43
N LYS A 6 11.56 8.20 20.61
CA LYS A 6 13.02 8.14 20.82
C LYS A 6 13.56 6.71 20.75
N ASP A 7 12.74 5.74 21.15
CA ASP A 7 13.16 4.34 21.30
C ASP A 7 12.68 3.44 20.14
N TYR A 8 11.90 3.97 19.18
CA TYR A 8 11.41 3.21 18.03
C TYR A 8 12.50 3.06 16.97
N GLU A 9 12.98 1.83 16.82
CA GLU A 9 13.91 1.42 15.77
C GLU A 9 13.17 0.46 14.79
N PRO A 10 12.79 0.91 13.59
CA PRO A 10 12.11 0.06 12.62
C PRO A 10 13.01 -1.11 12.17
N LYS A 11 12.50 -2.35 12.27
CA LYS A 11 13.20 -3.56 11.83
C LYS A 11 12.33 -4.33 10.84
N PRO A 12 12.22 -3.86 9.58
CA PRO A 12 11.43 -4.55 8.56
C PRO A 12 12.04 -5.92 8.23
N ILE A 13 11.22 -6.82 7.69
CA ILE A 13 11.67 -8.12 7.18
C ILE A 13 12.69 -7.88 6.05
N ASP A 14 13.84 -8.55 6.10
CA ASP A 14 14.84 -8.47 5.03
C ASP A 14 14.34 -9.19 3.78
N THR A 15 13.98 -8.41 2.76
CA THR A 15 13.52 -8.90 1.46
C THR A 15 14.58 -8.78 0.35
N SER A 16 15.82 -8.42 0.69
CA SER A 16 16.87 -8.10 -0.30
C SER A 16 17.20 -9.27 -1.24
N LYS A 17 17.10 -10.50 -0.73
CA LYS A 17 17.40 -11.74 -1.47
C LYS A 17 16.17 -12.36 -2.15
N VAL A 18 14.98 -11.81 -1.93
CA VAL A 18 13.74 -12.36 -2.47
C VAL A 18 13.49 -11.84 -3.89
N LYS A 19 13.30 -12.78 -4.81
CA LYS A 19 12.89 -12.51 -6.19
C LYS A 19 11.45 -12.96 -6.38
N LEU A 20 10.63 -12.08 -6.95
CA LEU A 20 9.27 -12.40 -7.36
C LEU A 20 9.29 -12.94 -8.79
N SER A 21 8.38 -13.85 -9.12
CA SER A 21 8.17 -14.29 -10.51
C SER A 21 7.46 -13.20 -11.33
N SER A 22 7.49 -13.30 -12.66
CA SER A 22 6.79 -12.38 -13.57
C SER A 22 5.29 -12.31 -13.29
N GLU A 23 4.67 -13.45 -13.05
CA GLU A 23 3.23 -13.56 -12.78
C GLU A 23 2.87 -12.83 -11.47
N ILE A 24 3.71 -12.96 -10.44
CA ILE A 24 3.51 -12.25 -9.17
C ILE A 24 3.77 -10.75 -9.33
N LEU A 25 4.72 -10.35 -10.19
CA LEU A 25 4.97 -8.94 -10.48
C LEU A 25 3.76 -8.29 -11.17
N GLU A 26 3.09 -8.98 -12.08
CA GLU A 26 1.87 -8.51 -12.74
C GLU A 26 0.71 -8.24 -11.75
N LEU A 27 0.66 -8.98 -10.63
CA LEU A 27 -0.32 -8.74 -9.56
C LEU A 27 -0.11 -7.40 -8.84
N THR A 28 1.08 -6.80 -8.95
CA THR A 28 1.43 -5.60 -8.16
C THR A 28 0.47 -4.45 -8.42
N GLU A 29 0.16 -4.17 -9.70
CA GLU A 29 -0.70 -3.04 -10.07
C GLU A 29 -2.15 -3.30 -9.61
N LEU A 30 -2.64 -4.53 -9.81
CA LEU A 30 -3.99 -4.94 -9.40
C LEU A 30 -4.16 -4.85 -7.88
N LEU A 31 -3.17 -5.31 -7.13
CA LEU A 31 -3.17 -5.25 -5.66
C LEU A 31 -3.03 -3.81 -5.15
N ALA A 32 -2.22 -2.97 -5.80
CA ALA A 32 -2.08 -1.56 -5.44
C ALA A 32 -3.40 -0.80 -5.66
N LYS A 33 -4.06 -1.03 -6.80
CA LYS A 33 -5.39 -0.51 -7.09
C LYS A 33 -6.42 -0.98 -6.06
N ASN A 34 -6.48 -2.29 -5.79
CA ASN A 34 -7.43 -2.83 -4.82
C ASN A 34 -7.21 -2.27 -3.40
N ALA A 35 -5.95 -2.12 -2.97
CA ALA A 35 -5.63 -1.52 -1.68
C ALA A 35 -6.07 -0.05 -1.62
N HIS A 36 -5.89 0.71 -2.71
CA HIS A 36 -6.40 2.07 -2.83
C HIS A 36 -7.92 2.12 -2.74
N ASP A 37 -8.62 1.26 -3.46
CA ASP A 37 -10.09 1.22 -3.47
C ASP A 37 -10.65 0.88 -2.09
N ILE A 38 -10.04 -0.08 -1.37
CA ILE A 38 -10.42 -0.41 0.02
C ILE A 38 -10.20 0.80 0.95
N TRP A 39 -9.05 1.46 0.84
CA TRP A 39 -8.76 2.67 1.63
C TRP A 39 -9.77 3.79 1.33
N ALA A 40 -10.05 4.04 0.05
CA ALA A 40 -10.96 5.08 -0.39
C ALA A 40 -12.39 4.80 0.08
N GLN A 41 -12.85 3.56 -0.05
CA GLN A 41 -14.16 3.12 0.42
C GLN A 41 -14.32 3.35 1.94
N GLN A 42 -13.34 2.95 2.74
CA GLN A 42 -13.37 3.17 4.19
C GLN A 42 -13.40 4.67 4.51
N ARG A 43 -12.56 5.48 3.86
CA ARG A 43 -12.51 6.92 4.09
C ARG A 43 -13.83 7.60 3.74
N ILE A 44 -14.44 7.25 2.61
CA ILE A 44 -15.74 7.78 2.19
C ILE A 44 -16.82 7.40 3.21
N SER A 45 -16.83 6.14 3.68
CA SER A 45 -17.73 5.68 4.75
C SER A 45 -17.57 6.49 6.05
N ASP A 46 -16.33 6.87 6.38
CA ASP A 46 -16.01 7.71 7.54
C ASP A 46 -16.33 9.21 7.31
N GLY A 47 -16.95 9.56 6.19
CA GLY A 47 -17.36 10.93 5.84
C GLY A 47 -16.24 11.79 5.23
N TRP A 48 -15.16 11.16 4.74
CA TRP A 48 -14.17 11.88 3.95
C TRP A 48 -14.67 12.13 2.53
N ARG A 49 -14.20 13.23 1.94
CA ARG A 49 -14.48 13.61 0.56
C ARG A 49 -13.22 14.08 -0.14
N TRP A 50 -13.29 14.16 -1.46
CA TRP A 50 -12.23 14.77 -2.23
C TRP A 50 -12.00 16.24 -1.84
N GLY A 51 -10.73 16.66 -1.83
CA GLY A 51 -10.34 18.06 -1.75
C GLY A 51 -8.89 18.24 -2.20
N ALA A 52 -8.57 19.37 -2.81
CA ALA A 52 -7.26 19.61 -3.45
C ALA A 52 -6.05 19.50 -2.51
N LYS A 53 -6.25 19.60 -1.19
CA LYS A 53 -5.24 19.38 -0.16
C LYS A 53 -5.86 18.59 0.99
N ARG A 54 -5.03 17.83 1.70
CA ARG A 54 -5.47 17.11 2.90
C ARG A 54 -5.93 18.10 3.98
N ASN A 55 -7.12 17.89 4.52
CA ASN A 55 -7.65 18.65 5.64
C ASN A 55 -8.48 17.73 6.56
N ASP A 56 -7.91 17.34 7.69
CA ASP A 56 -8.52 16.36 8.59
C ASP A 56 -9.77 16.91 9.31
N ALA A 57 -9.79 18.20 9.65
CA ALA A 57 -10.94 18.84 10.28
C ALA A 57 -12.16 18.88 9.35
N ARG A 58 -11.93 19.08 8.06
CA ARG A 58 -12.98 19.06 7.02
C ARG A 58 -13.19 17.67 6.40
N LYS A 59 -12.38 16.69 6.79
CA LYS A 59 -12.28 15.35 6.20
C LYS A 59 -12.10 15.39 4.67
N GLU A 60 -11.09 16.10 4.20
CA GLU A 60 -10.74 16.20 2.78
C GLU A 60 -9.41 15.52 2.49
N HIS A 61 -9.33 14.76 1.39
CA HIS A 61 -8.08 14.15 0.94
C HIS A 61 -7.98 14.18 -0.60
N PRO A 62 -6.82 14.56 -1.18
CA PRO A 62 -6.67 14.70 -2.63
C PRO A 62 -6.81 13.38 -3.38
N ASN A 63 -6.41 12.28 -2.74
CA ASN A 63 -6.37 10.96 -3.36
C ASN A 63 -7.72 10.23 -3.34
N LEU A 64 -8.81 10.86 -2.88
CA LEU A 64 -10.15 10.28 -3.02
C LEU A 64 -10.67 10.47 -4.46
N ILE A 65 -9.96 9.83 -5.39
CA ILE A 65 -10.17 9.80 -6.84
C ILE A 65 -9.93 8.35 -7.34
N PRO A 66 -10.36 8.00 -8.57
CA PRO A 66 -10.03 6.72 -9.16
C PRO A 66 -8.50 6.48 -9.17
N TYR A 67 -8.08 5.23 -8.97
CA TYR A 67 -6.67 4.87 -8.92
C TYR A 67 -5.90 5.32 -10.17
N GLU A 68 -6.53 5.23 -11.34
CA GLU A 68 -5.94 5.64 -12.63
C GLU A 68 -5.55 7.12 -12.68
N GLU A 69 -6.26 7.97 -11.93
CA GLU A 69 -6.07 9.42 -11.85
C GLU A 69 -5.02 9.85 -10.81
N LEU A 70 -4.50 8.90 -10.02
CA LEU A 70 -3.40 9.18 -9.10
C LEU A 70 -2.14 9.59 -9.85
N THR A 71 -1.31 10.39 -9.19
CA THR A 71 0.00 10.73 -9.74
C THR A 71 0.90 9.48 -9.73
N GLU A 72 1.81 9.38 -10.69
CA GLU A 72 2.74 8.23 -10.73
C GLU A 72 3.57 8.04 -9.45
N PRO A 73 4.02 9.09 -8.73
CA PRO A 73 4.66 8.90 -7.42
C PRO A 73 3.77 8.22 -6.38
N GLU A 74 2.47 8.49 -6.37
CA GLU A 74 1.52 7.87 -5.43
C GLU A 74 1.24 6.41 -5.79
N LYS A 75 1.06 6.13 -7.10
CA LYS A 75 0.95 4.75 -7.58
C LYS A 75 2.23 3.96 -7.30
N ASP A 76 3.40 4.56 -7.53
CA ASP A 76 4.71 3.94 -7.27
C ASP A 76 4.91 3.63 -5.78
N TYR A 77 4.47 4.52 -4.89
CA TYR A 77 4.43 4.23 -3.46
C TYR A 77 3.55 3.01 -3.15
N GLY A 78 2.32 2.96 -3.70
CA GLY A 78 1.42 1.81 -3.55
C GLY A 78 2.02 0.51 -4.06
N ARG A 79 2.58 0.51 -5.28
CA ARG A 79 3.29 -0.62 -5.89
C ARG A 79 4.44 -1.09 -5.01
N LYS A 80 5.28 -0.18 -4.50
CA LYS A 80 6.41 -0.51 -3.62
C LYS A 80 5.95 -1.19 -2.33
N MET A 81 4.87 -0.70 -1.72
CA MET A 81 4.30 -1.33 -0.53
C MET A 81 3.80 -2.74 -0.81
N VAL A 82 3.12 -2.96 -1.93
CA VAL A 82 2.69 -4.30 -2.37
C VAL A 82 3.88 -5.21 -2.64
N LEU A 83 4.89 -4.76 -3.38
CA LEU A 83 6.10 -5.54 -3.69
C LEU A 83 6.83 -5.99 -2.42
N LEU A 84 7.02 -5.08 -1.46
CA LEU A 84 7.66 -5.41 -0.18
C LEU A 84 6.82 -6.39 0.62
N THR A 85 5.49 -6.27 0.59
CA THR A 85 4.57 -7.21 1.25
C THR A 85 4.67 -8.61 0.63
N LEU A 86 4.62 -8.72 -0.69
CA LEU A 86 4.76 -9.99 -1.41
C LEU A 86 6.13 -10.64 -1.14
N LYS A 87 7.20 -9.85 -1.15
CA LYS A 87 8.52 -10.37 -0.83
C LYS A 87 8.63 -10.82 0.63
N ALA A 88 8.01 -10.10 1.56
CA ALA A 88 7.99 -10.48 2.96
C ALA A 88 7.27 -11.83 3.17
N ILE A 89 6.16 -12.06 2.47
CA ILE A 89 5.44 -13.35 2.50
C ILE A 89 6.39 -14.49 2.09
N LEU A 90 7.14 -14.33 0.98
CA LEU A 90 8.10 -15.34 0.54
C LEU A 90 9.31 -15.48 1.49
N ALA A 91 9.82 -14.37 2.05
CA ALA A 91 10.91 -14.38 3.03
C ALA A 91 10.51 -15.16 4.31
N LEU A 92 9.23 -15.13 4.67
CA LEU A 92 8.65 -15.88 5.79
C LEU A 92 8.39 -17.36 5.46
N GLY A 93 8.71 -17.83 4.26
CA GLY A 93 8.63 -19.24 3.86
C GLY A 93 7.30 -19.66 3.24
N TYR A 94 6.40 -18.72 2.94
CA TYR A 94 5.16 -19.02 2.23
C TYR A 94 5.37 -19.09 0.72
N ARG A 95 4.44 -19.75 0.02
CA ARG A 95 4.40 -19.84 -1.44
C ARG A 95 3.10 -19.22 -1.97
N ILE A 96 3.20 -18.51 -3.08
CA ILE A 96 2.09 -17.93 -3.83
C ILE A 96 2.09 -18.61 -5.20
N GLU A 97 1.05 -19.38 -5.50
CA GLU A 97 0.93 -20.16 -6.72
C GLU A 97 -0.46 -19.92 -7.33
N MET A 98 -0.52 -19.69 -8.65
CA MET A 98 -1.79 -19.67 -9.37
C MET A 98 -2.31 -21.12 -9.45
N PRO A 99 -3.53 -21.40 -8.99
CA PRO A 99 -4.12 -22.72 -9.16
C PRO A 99 -4.14 -23.12 -10.64
N LYS A 100 -3.90 -24.40 -10.91
CA LYS A 100 -4.06 -24.99 -12.24
C LYS A 100 -5.52 -25.30 -12.54
#